data_AF-A0A2G8K1L9-F1
#
_entry.id   AF-A0A2G8K1L9-F1
#
_cell.length_a   1.000
_cell.length_b   1.000
_cell.length_c   1.000
_cell.angle_alpha   90.00
_cell.angle_beta   90.00
_cell.angle_gamma   90.00
#
_symmetry.space_group_name_H-M   'P 1'
#
loop_
_entity.id
_entity.type
_entity.pdbx_description
1 polymer ?
#
loop_
_entity_poly.entity_id
_entity_poly.type
_entity_poly.pdbx_seq_one_letter_code
_entity_poly.pdbx_strand_id
1 'polypeptide(L)'
;MKVEAVSGDGVQVNLPQVFTKSSLPVEEWHIPNERDIAAWDHLRDVELPSLSNVHSIDLLIGNNVPAAYAPSEVKTGPLGSPYATKTPLGWVAWGVKRKSTGAISSNFIQADSNLENMFRESLNHDFPEKAVEDKKEWSWEDKQFMEQMESSCKMVNGHYQVNLPLRHQQVKLPNNKQMAMKRLKSLGSKMEKLPEFEADYVTFMEDVLISKGIAERVPESQPAEGKEWYIPHHGVYHPRKPGKIRVVFDCGAKYGGASLNDVLLPGPNLMNSLQGTNEI
;
A
#
# COMPACT_ATOMS: atom_id res chain seq x y z
N MET A 1 2.48 -34.99 36.85
CA MET A 1 3.44 -35.09 37.98
C MET A 1 3.12 -33.98 38.97
N LYS A 2 3.40 -34.12 40.27
CA LYS A 2 3.25 -33.03 41.25
C LYS A 2 4.62 -32.65 41.82
N VAL A 3 4.84 -31.37 42.04
CA VAL A 3 6.04 -30.83 42.66
C VAL A 3 5.68 -29.88 43.78
N GLU A 4 6.58 -29.75 44.75
CA GLU A 4 6.41 -28.92 45.95
C GLU A 4 7.77 -28.31 46.31
N ALA A 5 7.74 -27.17 47.01
CA ALA A 5 8.96 -26.53 47.51
C ALA A 5 9.68 -27.41 48.54
N VAL A 6 11.01 -27.32 48.57
CA VAL A 6 11.84 -28.02 49.58
C VAL A 6 11.56 -27.51 51.00
N SER A 7 11.09 -26.27 51.14
CA SER A 7 10.68 -25.68 52.43
C SER A 7 9.50 -26.42 53.09
N GLY A 8 8.73 -27.21 52.33
CA GLY A 8 7.61 -27.99 52.87
C GLY A 8 6.37 -27.16 53.20
N ASP A 9 6.17 -26.04 52.49
CA ASP A 9 5.04 -25.11 52.69
C ASP A 9 3.66 -25.70 52.28
N GLY A 10 3.61 -26.96 51.80
CA GLY A 10 2.36 -27.68 51.50
C GLY A 10 1.73 -27.34 50.16
N VAL A 11 2.30 -26.40 49.40
CA VAL A 11 1.74 -25.95 48.12
C VAL A 11 2.21 -26.85 46.98
N GLN A 12 1.32 -27.71 46.51
CA GLN A 12 1.59 -28.61 45.39
C GLN A 12 1.23 -27.98 44.04
N VAL A 13 2.18 -27.96 43.13
CA VAL A 13 1.98 -27.54 41.74
C VAL A 13 1.82 -28.77 40.85
N ASN A 14 0.69 -28.84 40.15
CA ASN A 14 0.43 -29.89 39.18
C ASN A 14 1.13 -29.57 37.85
N LEU A 15 2.05 -30.43 37.44
CA LEU A 15 2.66 -30.36 36.10
C LEU A 15 1.79 -31.12 35.11
N PRO A 16 1.42 -30.50 33.96
CA PRO A 16 0.55 -31.10 32.95
C PRO A 16 1.26 -32.25 32.24
N GLN A 17 1.74 -32.04 31.00
CA GLN A 17 2.55 -33.02 30.28
C GLN A 17 4.03 -32.83 30.62
N VAL A 18 4.71 -33.90 31.02
CA VAL A 18 6.15 -33.92 31.31
C VAL A 18 6.85 -34.74 30.23
N PHE A 19 8.00 -34.26 29.76
CA PHE A 19 8.83 -34.93 28.76
C PHE A 19 10.16 -35.33 29.38
N THR A 20 10.69 -36.48 28.97
CA THR A 20 11.98 -36.99 29.46
C THR A 20 13.04 -36.86 28.38
N LYS A 21 14.25 -36.45 28.76
CA LYS A 21 15.44 -36.40 27.90
C LYS A 21 16.60 -37.10 28.61
N SER A 22 17.51 -37.69 27.84
CA SER A 22 18.71 -38.36 28.39
C SER A 22 19.66 -37.40 29.12
N SER A 23 19.65 -36.11 28.77
CA SER A 23 20.38 -35.06 29.47
C SER A 23 19.66 -33.72 29.36
N LEU A 24 19.64 -32.96 30.46
CA LEU A 24 19.14 -31.59 30.48
C LEU A 24 20.31 -30.62 30.21
N PRO A 25 20.10 -29.56 29.40
CA PRO A 25 21.15 -28.61 29.05
C PRO A 25 21.38 -27.57 30.16
N VAL A 26 21.43 -28.00 31.42
CA VAL A 26 21.57 -27.11 32.59
C VAL A 26 22.57 -27.73 33.56
N GLU A 27 23.57 -26.94 33.92
CA GLU A 27 24.58 -27.23 34.94
C GLU A 27 24.28 -26.49 36.25
N GLU A 28 24.90 -26.93 37.35
CA GLU A 28 24.76 -26.32 38.68
C GLU A 28 25.08 -24.81 38.68
N TRP A 29 26.04 -24.39 37.86
CA TRP A 29 26.41 -22.97 37.76
C TRP A 29 25.30 -22.10 37.15
N HIS A 30 24.26 -22.64 36.52
CA HIS A 30 23.13 -21.84 36.07
C HIS A 30 22.15 -21.47 37.19
N ILE A 31 22.25 -22.13 38.36
CA ILE A 31 21.34 -21.91 39.48
C ILE A 31 21.96 -20.86 40.42
N PRO A 32 21.32 -19.70 40.64
CA PRO A 32 21.76 -18.72 41.64
C PRO A 32 21.78 -19.33 43.05
N ASN A 33 22.77 -18.95 43.85
CA ASN A 33 22.89 -19.35 45.25
C ASN A 33 23.01 -18.12 46.15
N GLU A 34 22.99 -18.33 47.47
CA GLU A 34 23.05 -17.25 48.46
C GLU A 34 24.25 -16.31 48.27
N ARG A 35 25.41 -16.82 47.83
CA ARG A 35 26.60 -15.98 47.62
C ARG A 35 26.41 -14.97 46.48
N ASP A 36 25.61 -15.29 45.47
CA ASP A 36 25.39 -14.37 44.35
C ASP A 36 24.47 -13.21 44.71
N ILE A 37 23.56 -13.44 45.64
CA ILE A 37 22.61 -12.43 46.11
C ILE A 37 23.11 -11.68 47.35
N ALA A 38 24.08 -12.24 48.09
CA ALA A 38 24.62 -11.67 49.34
C ALA A 38 25.20 -10.25 49.20
N ALA A 39 25.67 -9.88 48.00
CA ALA A 39 26.19 -8.53 47.73
C ALA A 39 25.09 -7.46 47.60
N TRP A 40 23.81 -7.85 47.57
CA TRP A 40 22.69 -6.96 47.31
C TRP A 40 21.86 -6.75 48.57
N ASP A 41 21.91 -5.54 49.13
CA ASP A 41 21.26 -5.21 50.41
C ASP A 41 19.75 -5.49 50.41
N HIS A 42 19.07 -5.24 49.29
CA HIS A 42 17.64 -5.49 49.15
C HIS A 42 17.25 -6.97 49.03
N LEU A 43 18.23 -7.88 48.90
CA LEU A 43 18.03 -9.33 48.82
C LEU A 43 18.55 -10.08 50.06
N ARG A 44 18.99 -9.39 51.11
CA ARG A 44 19.53 -10.03 52.33
C ARG A 44 18.53 -10.98 53.01
N ASP A 45 17.25 -10.68 52.91
CA ASP A 45 16.15 -11.45 53.49
C ASP A 45 15.57 -12.46 52.47
N VAL A 46 16.31 -12.82 51.42
CA VAL A 46 15.93 -13.84 50.43
C VAL A 46 16.73 -15.09 50.71
N GLU A 47 16.04 -16.16 51.08
CA GLU A 47 16.64 -17.46 51.34
C GLU A 47 16.52 -18.33 50.09
N LEU A 48 17.66 -18.60 49.45
CA LEU A 48 17.73 -19.55 48.32
C LEU A 48 18.10 -20.94 48.85
N PRO A 49 17.47 -22.02 48.36
CA PRO A 49 17.74 -23.36 48.86
C PRO A 49 19.20 -23.76 48.65
N SER A 50 19.84 -24.28 49.70
CA SER A 50 21.20 -24.81 49.63
C SER A 50 21.19 -26.19 48.99
N LEU A 51 21.79 -26.31 47.80
CA LEU A 51 21.77 -27.54 46.99
C LEU A 51 23.00 -28.45 47.23
N SER A 52 23.49 -28.50 48.47
CA SER A 52 24.78 -29.11 48.86
C SER A 52 24.98 -30.59 48.46
N ASN A 53 23.92 -31.29 48.05
CA ASN A 53 23.92 -32.71 47.67
C ASN A 53 23.24 -32.99 46.31
N VAL A 54 23.11 -31.97 45.44
CA VAL A 54 22.46 -32.15 44.12
C VAL A 54 23.51 -32.50 43.07
N HIS A 55 23.57 -33.78 42.69
CA HIS A 55 24.51 -34.26 41.66
C HIS A 55 24.02 -34.00 40.22
N SER A 56 22.71 -33.79 40.02
CA SER A 56 22.10 -33.52 38.72
C SER A 56 20.81 -32.73 38.86
N ILE A 57 20.49 -31.92 37.85
CA ILE A 57 19.19 -31.26 37.71
C ILE A 57 18.26 -32.25 37.00
N ASP A 58 17.20 -32.70 37.67
CA ASP A 58 16.33 -33.76 37.17
C ASP A 58 15.07 -33.23 36.45
N LEU A 59 14.72 -31.96 36.68
CA LEU A 59 13.49 -31.38 36.16
C LEU A 59 13.68 -29.91 35.77
N LEU A 60 13.25 -29.57 34.55
CA LEU A 60 13.06 -28.19 34.11
C LEU A 60 11.56 -27.92 33.98
N ILE A 61 11.10 -26.92 34.72
CA ILE A 61 9.74 -26.40 34.59
C ILE A 61 9.80 -25.27 33.57
N GLY A 62 8.90 -25.30 32.58
CA GLY A 62 8.76 -24.24 31.59
C GLY A 62 7.66 -23.25 31.96
N ASN A 63 7.66 -22.09 31.29
CA ASN A 63 6.66 -21.03 31.50
C ASN A 63 5.22 -21.43 31.14
N ASN A 64 4.99 -22.63 30.58
CA ASN A 64 3.66 -23.18 30.34
C ASN A 64 2.98 -23.70 31.63
N VAL A 65 3.65 -23.62 32.79
CA VAL A 65 3.07 -23.92 34.10
C VAL A 65 2.94 -22.63 34.92
N PRO A 66 2.01 -21.73 34.60
CA PRO A 66 1.92 -20.41 35.24
C PRO A 66 1.74 -20.49 36.76
N ALA A 67 1.07 -21.54 37.26
CA ALA A 67 0.91 -21.79 38.69
C ALA A 67 2.23 -21.98 39.43
N ALA A 68 3.31 -22.42 38.76
CA ALA A 68 4.64 -22.56 39.38
C ALA A 68 5.33 -21.20 39.61
N TYR A 69 4.98 -20.17 38.83
CA TYR A 69 5.66 -18.87 38.82
C TYR A 69 4.83 -17.72 39.41
N ALA A 70 3.61 -18.00 39.86
CA ALA A 70 2.72 -16.98 40.41
C ALA A 70 3.39 -16.25 41.58
N PRO A 71 3.64 -14.94 41.48
CA PRO A 71 4.35 -14.21 42.52
C PRO A 71 3.46 -14.01 43.76
N SER A 72 3.94 -14.41 44.93
CA SER A 72 3.32 -14.04 46.21
C SER A 72 3.98 -12.81 46.84
N GLU A 73 5.27 -12.61 46.56
CA GLU A 73 6.07 -11.48 47.05
C GLU A 73 7.15 -11.14 46.02
N VAL A 74 7.50 -9.86 45.88
CA VAL A 74 8.56 -9.40 44.98
C VAL A 74 9.46 -8.44 45.74
N LYS A 75 10.78 -8.71 45.77
CA LYS A 75 11.81 -7.83 46.31
C LYS A 75 12.60 -7.20 45.18
N THR A 76 12.40 -5.89 44.99
CA THR A 76 13.02 -5.10 43.92
C THR A 76 14.20 -4.28 44.44
N GLY A 77 15.17 -3.99 43.55
CA GLY A 77 16.27 -3.08 43.84
C GLY A 77 16.37 -1.92 42.82
N PRO A 78 17.46 -1.15 42.86
CA PRO A 78 17.74 -0.10 41.87
C PRO A 78 17.73 -0.60 40.43
N LEU A 79 17.56 0.32 39.47
CA LEU A 79 17.55 -0.01 38.04
C LEU A 79 18.82 -0.78 37.64
N GLY A 80 18.64 -1.94 37.01
CA GLY A 80 19.73 -2.81 36.54
C GLY A 80 20.31 -3.77 37.59
N SER A 81 19.85 -3.70 38.84
CA SER A 81 20.15 -4.70 39.88
C SER A 81 19.28 -5.95 39.74
N PRO A 82 19.69 -7.10 40.30
CA PRO A 82 18.83 -8.28 40.37
C PRO A 82 17.62 -8.03 41.26
N TYR A 83 16.56 -8.83 41.07
CA TYR A 83 15.38 -8.83 41.94
C TYR A 83 15.00 -10.27 42.26
N ALA A 84 14.17 -10.49 43.29
CA ALA A 84 13.71 -11.82 43.64
C ALA A 84 12.18 -11.88 43.73
N THR A 85 11.63 -13.04 43.40
CA THR A 85 10.20 -13.33 43.48
C THR A 85 9.98 -14.57 44.33
N LYS A 86 9.09 -14.48 45.32
CA LYS A 86 8.62 -15.63 46.06
C LYS A 86 7.50 -16.28 45.26
N THR A 87 7.68 -17.54 44.91
CA THR A 87 6.73 -18.37 44.17
C THR A 87 6.24 -19.52 45.07
N PRO A 88 5.21 -20.28 44.66
CA PRO A 88 4.83 -21.51 45.35
C PRO A 88 5.94 -22.54 45.53
N LEU A 89 7.02 -22.48 44.73
CA LEU A 89 8.16 -23.39 44.79
C LEU A 89 9.37 -22.78 45.52
N GLY A 90 9.22 -21.63 46.15
CA GLY A 90 10.27 -20.91 46.87
C GLY A 90 10.72 -19.63 46.17
N TRP A 91 11.83 -19.05 46.68
CA TRP A 91 12.41 -17.83 46.13
C TRP A 91 13.18 -18.10 44.83
N VAL A 92 12.95 -17.25 43.85
CA VAL A 92 13.68 -17.23 42.57
C VAL A 92 14.35 -15.87 42.40
N ALA A 93 15.66 -15.88 42.14
CA ALA A 93 16.44 -14.67 41.86
C ALA A 93 16.59 -14.44 40.35
N TRP A 94 16.34 -13.22 39.91
CA TRP A 94 16.34 -12.79 38.51
C TRP A 94 17.44 -11.77 38.25
N GLY A 95 18.06 -11.85 37.07
CA GLY A 95 19.08 -10.87 36.65
C GLY A 95 20.41 -10.97 37.39
N VAL A 96 20.66 -12.09 38.09
CA VAL A 96 21.94 -12.38 38.75
C VAL A 96 23.02 -12.57 37.70
N LYS A 97 24.07 -11.73 37.71
CA LYS A 97 25.18 -11.79 36.77
C LYS A 97 26.42 -12.38 37.44
N ARG A 98 26.76 -13.63 37.12
CA ARG A 98 28.08 -14.21 37.44
C ARG A 98 29.08 -13.80 36.33
N LYS A 99 30.31 -13.44 36.70
CA LYS A 99 31.38 -13.26 35.70
C LYS A 99 31.71 -14.65 35.14
N SER A 100 31.30 -14.95 33.91
CA SER A 100 31.68 -16.17 33.20
C SER A 100 32.56 -15.82 32.00
N THR A 101 33.59 -16.62 31.75
CA THR A 101 34.43 -16.58 30.54
C THR A 101 33.92 -17.54 29.45
N GLY A 102 32.78 -18.20 29.68
CA GLY A 102 32.19 -19.19 28.78
C GLY A 102 31.24 -18.60 27.74
N ALA A 103 30.88 -19.42 26.74
CA ALA A 103 29.92 -19.04 25.71
C ALA A 103 28.53 -18.81 26.32
N ILE A 104 27.94 -17.65 26.05
CA ILE A 104 26.58 -17.30 26.47
C ILE A 104 25.62 -17.95 25.47
N SER A 105 24.71 -18.82 25.94
CA SER A 105 23.62 -19.32 25.13
C SER A 105 22.41 -18.37 25.21
N SER A 106 21.83 -18.06 24.05
CA SER A 106 20.57 -17.31 23.92
C SER A 106 19.58 -18.21 23.19
N ASN A 107 18.43 -18.46 23.81
CA ASN A 107 17.37 -19.24 23.17
C ASN A 107 16.50 -18.30 22.33
N PHE A 108 16.61 -18.42 21.01
CA PHE A 108 15.73 -17.74 20.06
C PHE A 108 14.38 -18.47 20.02
N ILE A 109 13.31 -17.81 20.44
CA ILE A 109 11.94 -18.29 20.23
C ILE A 109 11.50 -17.73 18.88
N GLN A 110 11.48 -18.59 17.86
CA GLN A 110 10.86 -18.27 16.59
C GLN A 110 9.36 -18.54 16.71
N ALA A 111 8.53 -17.51 16.53
CA ALA A 111 7.10 -17.72 16.42
C ALA A 111 6.83 -18.64 15.22
N ASP A 112 6.01 -19.67 15.43
CA ASP A 112 5.55 -20.55 14.37
C ASP A 112 4.90 -19.70 13.28
N SER A 113 5.26 -19.94 12.02
CA SER A 113 4.60 -19.47 10.81
C SER A 113 3.07 -19.49 10.87
N ASN A 114 2.50 -20.41 11.66
CA ASN A 114 1.06 -20.46 11.91
C ASN A 114 0.50 -19.21 12.62
N LEU A 115 1.24 -18.64 13.59
CA LEU A 115 0.80 -17.45 14.32
C LEU A 115 0.84 -16.19 13.43
N GLU A 116 1.86 -16.08 12.59
CA GLU A 116 1.99 -15.03 11.57
C GLU A 116 0.80 -15.07 10.59
N ASN A 117 0.45 -16.28 10.15
CA ASN A 117 -0.69 -16.49 9.25
C ASN A 117 -2.02 -16.16 9.92
N MET A 118 -2.26 -16.63 11.15
CA MET A 118 -3.48 -16.30 11.91
C MET A 118 -3.61 -14.80 12.18
N PHE A 119 -2.51 -14.11 12.49
CA PHE A 119 -2.52 -12.66 12.68
C PHE A 119 -2.84 -11.92 11.37
N ARG A 120 -2.27 -12.36 10.25
CA ARG A 120 -2.61 -11.84 8.91
C ARG A 120 -4.06 -12.06 8.54
N GLU A 121 -4.61 -13.24 8.83
CA GLU A 121 -6.02 -13.56 8.59
C GLU A 121 -6.96 -12.67 9.42
N SER A 122 -6.63 -12.43 10.70
CA SER A 122 -7.38 -11.49 11.55
C SER A 122 -7.38 -10.07 10.98
N LEU A 123 -6.21 -9.57 10.56
CA LEU A 123 -6.11 -8.24 9.93
C LEU A 123 -6.91 -8.16 8.62
N ASN A 124 -6.90 -9.21 7.79
CA ASN A 124 -7.68 -9.25 6.56
C ASN A 124 -9.20 -9.32 6.81
N HIS A 125 -9.63 -9.90 7.93
CA HIS A 125 -11.02 -9.97 8.33
C HIS A 125 -11.53 -8.61 8.85
N ASP A 126 -10.72 -7.91 9.63
CA ASP A 126 -11.06 -6.59 10.18
C ASP A 126 -11.02 -5.47 9.11
N PHE A 127 -10.27 -5.68 8.03
CA PHE A 127 -10.17 -4.79 6.87
C PHE A 127 -10.46 -5.53 5.56
N PRO A 128 -11.73 -5.86 5.27
CA PRO A 128 -12.12 -6.68 4.12
C PRO A 128 -11.94 -5.98 2.76
N GLU A 129 -11.41 -4.75 2.72
CA GLU A 129 -11.13 -4.00 1.48
C GLU A 129 -10.20 -4.76 0.51
N LYS A 130 -9.50 -5.80 0.97
CA LYS A 130 -8.68 -6.70 0.13
C LYS A 130 -9.32 -8.05 -0.20
N ALA A 131 -10.46 -8.41 0.38
CA ALA A 131 -11.06 -9.74 0.18
C ALA A 131 -11.58 -9.94 -1.26
N VAL A 132 -11.85 -8.83 -1.95
CA VAL A 132 -12.12 -8.80 -3.38
C VAL A 132 -11.14 -7.78 -3.97
N GLU A 133 -10.16 -8.25 -4.73
CA GLU A 133 -9.56 -7.34 -5.71
C GLU A 133 -10.70 -6.93 -6.63
N ASP A 134 -11.27 -5.74 -6.44
CA ASP A 134 -12.12 -5.08 -7.42
C ASP A 134 -11.25 -4.82 -8.65
N LYS A 135 -10.99 -5.88 -9.42
CA LYS A 135 -10.47 -5.76 -10.77
C LYS A 135 -11.57 -5.04 -11.52
N LYS A 136 -11.38 -3.73 -11.70
CA LYS A 136 -12.24 -2.92 -12.54
C LYS A 136 -12.25 -3.54 -13.94
N GLU A 137 -13.27 -4.34 -14.19
CA GLU A 137 -13.52 -4.96 -15.48
C GLU A 137 -13.83 -3.84 -16.47
N TRP A 138 -13.22 -3.94 -17.64
CA TRP A 138 -13.52 -3.05 -18.75
C TRP A 138 -14.94 -3.32 -19.27
N SER A 139 -15.69 -2.24 -19.51
CA SER A 139 -16.95 -2.34 -20.24
C SER A 139 -16.71 -2.86 -21.65
N TRP A 140 -17.78 -3.25 -22.35
CA TRP A 140 -17.65 -3.66 -23.75
C TRP A 140 -17.10 -2.53 -24.64
N GLU A 141 -17.46 -1.27 -24.35
CA GLU A 141 -16.96 -0.09 -25.05
C GLU A 141 -15.47 0.13 -24.78
N ASP A 142 -15.04 -0.10 -23.54
CA ASP A 142 -13.62 0.00 -23.16
C ASP A 142 -12.79 -1.07 -23.87
N LYS A 143 -13.28 -2.31 -23.91
CA LYS A 143 -12.62 -3.41 -24.64
C LYS A 143 -12.51 -3.08 -26.13
N GLN A 144 -13.60 -2.60 -26.73
CA GLN A 144 -13.61 -2.20 -28.15
C GLN A 144 -12.68 -1.00 -28.41
N PHE A 145 -12.63 -0.02 -27.52
CA PHE A 145 -11.72 1.12 -27.63
C PHE A 145 -10.25 0.66 -27.58
N MET A 146 -9.90 -0.18 -26.60
CA MET A 146 -8.54 -0.70 -26.46
C MET A 146 -8.11 -1.52 -27.67
N GLU A 147 -8.99 -2.37 -28.19
CA GLU A 147 -8.72 -3.13 -29.42
C GLU A 147 -8.49 -2.21 -30.64
N GLN A 148 -9.30 -1.15 -30.80
CA GLN A 148 -9.12 -0.17 -31.89
C GLN A 148 -7.81 0.63 -31.74
N MET A 149 -7.45 1.01 -30.52
CA MET A 149 -6.20 1.72 -30.26
C MET A 149 -5.00 0.83 -30.52
N GLU A 150 -4.96 -0.37 -29.96
CA GLU A 150 -3.85 -1.33 -30.12
C GLU A 150 -3.65 -1.74 -31.59
N SER A 151 -4.74 -2.00 -32.32
CA SER A 151 -4.67 -2.41 -33.73
C SER A 151 -4.27 -1.29 -34.69
N SER A 152 -4.52 -0.02 -34.34
CA SER A 152 -4.25 1.12 -35.23
C SER A 152 -3.03 1.96 -34.85
N CYS A 153 -2.53 1.83 -33.62
CA CYS A 153 -1.41 2.62 -33.13
C CYS A 153 -0.11 2.32 -33.90
N LYS A 154 0.46 3.37 -34.50
CA LYS A 154 1.70 3.30 -35.26
C LYS A 154 2.59 4.49 -34.93
N MET A 155 3.90 4.26 -34.88
CA MET A 155 4.88 5.33 -34.79
C MET A 155 5.21 5.83 -36.19
N VAL A 156 4.89 7.10 -36.48
CA VAL A 156 5.16 7.75 -37.76
C VAL A 156 5.88 9.07 -37.48
N ASN A 157 7.10 9.22 -38.00
CA ASN A 157 7.93 10.42 -37.82
C ASN A 157 8.11 10.85 -36.36
N GLY A 158 8.21 9.91 -35.42
CA GLY A 158 8.38 10.19 -33.99
C GLY A 158 7.08 10.55 -33.25
N HIS A 159 5.93 10.48 -33.93
CA HIS A 159 4.61 10.67 -33.33
C HIS A 159 3.79 9.37 -33.36
N TYR A 160 3.04 9.12 -32.28
CA TYR A 160 2.02 8.09 -32.29
C TYR A 160 0.82 8.57 -33.11
N GLN A 161 0.46 7.81 -34.13
CA GLN A 161 -0.76 7.96 -34.90
C GLN A 161 -1.70 6.82 -34.56
N VAL A 162 -2.95 7.15 -34.27
CA VAL A 162 -4.03 6.21 -34.01
C VAL A 162 -5.23 6.58 -34.87
N ASN A 163 -6.03 5.59 -35.24
CA ASN A 163 -7.30 5.88 -35.90
C ASN A 163 -8.26 6.50 -34.89
N LEU A 164 -9.20 7.33 -35.37
CA LEU A 164 -10.29 7.80 -34.54
C LEU A 164 -11.12 6.60 -34.03
N PRO A 165 -11.38 6.49 -32.72
CA PRO A 165 -12.08 5.35 -32.12
C PRO A 165 -13.59 5.45 -32.39
N LEU A 166 -14.01 5.17 -33.61
CA LEU A 166 -15.42 5.26 -33.99
C LEU A 166 -16.22 4.14 -33.30
N ARG A 167 -17.38 4.51 -32.73
CA ARG A 167 -18.33 3.57 -32.12
C ARG A 167 -18.86 2.55 -33.13
N HIS A 168 -19.04 2.98 -34.39
CA HIS A 168 -19.44 2.13 -35.51
C HIS A 168 -18.58 2.41 -36.74
N GLN A 169 -18.21 1.37 -37.51
CA GLN A 169 -17.39 1.54 -38.72
C GLN A 169 -18.10 2.33 -39.84
N GLN A 170 -19.44 2.37 -39.81
CA GLN A 170 -20.27 3.04 -40.83
C GLN A 170 -20.88 4.36 -40.32
N VAL A 171 -20.20 5.06 -39.40
CA VAL A 171 -20.63 6.39 -38.98
C VAL A 171 -20.73 7.31 -40.20
N LYS A 172 -21.91 7.92 -40.38
CA LYS A 172 -22.15 8.98 -41.36
C LYS A 172 -22.58 10.22 -40.59
N LEU A 173 -21.72 11.22 -40.57
CA LEU A 173 -22.03 12.50 -39.95
C LEU A 173 -22.68 13.43 -41.00
N PRO A 174 -23.67 14.24 -40.62
CA PRO A 174 -24.20 15.28 -41.50
C PRO A 174 -23.13 16.34 -41.77
N ASN A 175 -23.11 16.92 -42.98
CA ASN A 175 -22.16 17.99 -43.31
C ASN A 175 -22.46 19.25 -42.48
N ASN A 176 -21.61 19.52 -41.49
CA ASN A 176 -21.76 20.65 -40.56
C ASN A 176 -21.00 21.92 -41.01
N LYS A 177 -20.51 21.97 -42.25
CA LYS A 177 -19.65 23.05 -42.77
C LYS A 177 -20.27 24.43 -42.62
N GLN A 178 -21.58 24.56 -42.86
CA GLN A 178 -22.27 25.85 -42.70
C GLN A 178 -22.21 26.37 -41.26
N MET A 179 -22.37 25.48 -40.27
CA MET A 179 -22.28 25.84 -38.85
C MET A 179 -20.85 26.22 -38.47
N ALA A 180 -19.86 25.43 -38.89
CA ALA A 180 -18.44 25.73 -38.65
C ALA A 180 -18.02 27.06 -39.30
N MET A 181 -18.45 27.31 -40.55
CA MET A 181 -18.14 28.55 -41.27
C MET A 181 -18.73 29.79 -40.59
N LYS A 182 -19.95 29.68 -40.05
CA LYS A 182 -20.55 30.76 -39.26
C LYS A 182 -19.71 31.09 -38.02
N ARG A 183 -19.21 30.07 -37.31
CA ARG A 183 -18.33 30.28 -36.14
C ARG A 183 -16.97 30.85 -36.54
N LEU A 184 -16.42 30.40 -37.67
CA LEU A 184 -15.17 30.93 -38.23
C LEU A 184 -15.30 32.42 -38.57
N LYS A 185 -16.42 32.84 -39.17
CA LYS A 185 -16.68 34.27 -39.46
C LYS A 185 -16.70 35.10 -38.17
N SER A 186 -17.35 34.62 -37.11
CA SER A 186 -17.34 35.30 -35.81
C SER A 186 -15.94 35.38 -35.19
N LEU A 187 -15.12 34.34 -35.36
CA LEU A 187 -13.72 34.36 -34.93
C LEU A 187 -12.90 35.39 -35.72
N GLY A 188 -13.08 35.46 -37.05
CA GLY A 188 -12.43 36.46 -37.90
C GLY A 188 -12.78 37.88 -37.49
N SER A 189 -14.08 38.17 -37.26
CA SER A 189 -14.49 39.50 -36.76
C SER A 189 -13.95 39.84 -35.36
N LYS A 190 -13.53 38.85 -34.57
CA LYS A 190 -12.85 39.08 -33.28
C LYS A 190 -11.38 39.41 -33.50
N MET A 191 -10.72 38.69 -34.40
CA MET A 191 -9.31 38.92 -34.79
C MET A 191 -9.13 40.34 -35.35
N GLU A 192 -9.99 40.76 -36.26
CA GLU A 192 -9.99 42.13 -36.84
C GLU A 192 -10.05 43.24 -35.77
N LYS A 193 -10.75 42.98 -34.66
CA LYS A 193 -10.91 43.95 -33.56
C LYS A 193 -9.76 43.91 -32.56
N LEU A 194 -9.01 42.81 -32.51
CA LEU A 194 -8.01 42.53 -31.48
C LEU A 194 -6.74 41.96 -32.15
N PRO A 195 -5.85 42.82 -32.66
CA PRO A 195 -4.65 42.40 -33.39
C PRO A 195 -3.72 41.48 -32.58
N GLU A 196 -3.62 41.71 -31.26
CA GLU A 196 -2.84 40.84 -30.37
C GLU A 196 -3.44 39.42 -30.28
N PHE A 197 -4.77 39.31 -30.22
CA PHE A 197 -5.45 38.03 -30.24
C PHE A 197 -5.24 37.29 -31.56
N GLU A 198 -5.25 38.00 -32.68
CA GLU A 198 -4.95 37.43 -34.00
C GLU A 198 -3.54 36.86 -34.05
N ALA A 199 -2.54 37.65 -33.67
CA ALA A 199 -1.14 37.24 -33.67
C ALA A 199 -0.93 35.97 -32.83
N ASP A 200 -1.40 35.98 -31.57
CA ASP A 200 -1.32 34.82 -30.68
C ASP A 200 -1.99 33.58 -31.26
N TYR A 201 -3.15 33.77 -31.90
CA TYR A 201 -3.93 32.67 -32.48
C TYR A 201 -3.24 32.05 -33.68
N VAL A 202 -2.72 32.89 -34.60
CA VAL A 202 -1.98 32.44 -35.78
C VAL A 202 -0.72 31.69 -35.35
N THR A 203 0.05 32.26 -34.43
CA THR A 203 1.23 31.59 -33.83
C THR A 203 0.86 30.23 -33.24
N PHE A 204 -0.26 30.10 -32.52
CA PHE A 204 -0.69 28.79 -32.03
C PHE A 204 -1.00 27.82 -33.18
N MET A 205 -1.76 28.23 -34.19
CA MET A 205 -2.15 27.34 -35.29
C MET A 205 -0.94 26.90 -36.13
N GLU A 206 -0.02 27.81 -36.43
CA GLU A 206 1.16 27.53 -37.24
C GLU A 206 2.24 26.79 -36.44
N ASP A 207 2.68 27.34 -35.31
CA ASP A 207 3.85 26.85 -34.58
C ASP A 207 3.55 25.67 -33.64
N VAL A 208 2.30 25.51 -33.20
CA VAL A 208 1.94 24.40 -32.29
C VAL A 208 1.32 23.25 -33.04
N LEU A 209 0.45 23.49 -34.02
CA LEU A 209 -0.25 22.41 -34.72
C LEU A 209 0.46 21.99 -36.00
N ILE A 210 0.75 22.92 -36.90
CA ILE A 210 1.26 22.60 -38.23
C ILE A 210 2.75 22.23 -38.19
N SER A 211 3.59 23.11 -37.64
CA SER A 211 5.05 22.90 -37.65
C SER A 211 5.50 21.67 -36.85
N LYS A 212 4.72 21.28 -35.83
CA LYS A 212 4.94 20.07 -35.01
C LYS A 212 4.30 18.82 -35.58
N GLY A 213 3.66 18.91 -36.75
CA GLY A 213 3.02 17.75 -37.40
C GLY A 213 1.82 17.18 -36.64
N ILE A 214 1.16 17.96 -35.79
CA ILE A 214 -0.06 17.54 -35.06
C ILE A 214 -1.28 17.62 -35.98
N ALA A 215 -1.31 18.60 -36.88
CA ALA A 215 -2.35 18.75 -37.88
C ALA A 215 -1.74 19.00 -39.26
N GLU A 216 -2.39 18.47 -40.30
CA GLU A 216 -2.02 18.70 -41.69
C GLU A 216 -3.14 19.38 -42.47
N ARG A 217 -2.78 20.02 -43.58
CA ARG A 217 -3.77 20.62 -44.47
C ARG A 217 -4.52 19.50 -45.18
N VAL A 218 -5.85 19.54 -45.13
CA VAL A 218 -6.70 18.59 -45.85
C VAL A 218 -6.42 18.70 -47.36
N PRO A 219 -6.16 17.58 -48.07
CA PRO A 219 -5.99 17.57 -49.52
C PRO A 219 -7.20 18.19 -50.25
N GLU A 220 -6.98 18.76 -51.44
CA GLU A 220 -8.06 19.34 -52.24
C GLU A 220 -9.06 18.30 -52.77
N SER A 221 -8.70 17.01 -52.76
CA SER A 221 -9.62 15.93 -53.12
C SER A 221 -10.76 15.85 -52.11
N GLN A 222 -11.99 15.90 -52.60
CA GLN A 222 -13.16 15.79 -51.74
C GLN A 222 -13.17 14.43 -51.02
N PRO A 223 -13.30 14.41 -49.68
CA PRO A 223 -13.50 13.17 -48.95
C PRO A 223 -14.82 12.52 -49.39
N ALA A 224 -14.91 11.20 -49.22
CA ALA A 224 -16.16 10.48 -49.45
C ALA A 224 -17.28 11.09 -48.59
N GLU A 225 -18.46 11.26 -49.19
CA GLU A 225 -19.61 11.87 -48.52
C GLU A 225 -19.92 11.17 -47.19
N GLY A 226 -20.11 11.97 -46.13
CA GLY A 226 -20.39 11.48 -44.78
C GLY A 226 -19.15 11.13 -43.94
N LYS A 227 -17.94 11.26 -44.48
CA LYS A 227 -16.66 11.11 -43.74
C LYS A 227 -15.97 12.44 -43.40
N GLU A 228 -16.66 13.56 -43.51
CA GLU A 228 -16.14 14.88 -43.18
C GLU A 228 -16.88 15.48 -41.97
N TRP A 229 -16.11 16.10 -41.08
CA TRP A 229 -16.65 16.86 -39.95
C TRP A 229 -15.73 18.05 -39.67
N TYR A 230 -16.31 19.26 -39.65
CA TYR A 230 -15.58 20.49 -39.40
C TYR A 230 -15.66 20.82 -37.91
N ILE A 231 -14.54 20.81 -37.21
CA ILE A 231 -14.50 21.09 -35.77
C ILE A 231 -14.41 22.60 -35.55
N PRO A 232 -15.45 23.26 -34.99
CA PRO A 232 -15.35 24.66 -34.66
C PRO A 232 -14.34 24.88 -33.53
N HIS A 233 -13.64 26.01 -33.56
CA HIS A 233 -12.61 26.32 -32.58
C HIS A 233 -12.67 27.78 -32.14
N HIS A 234 -12.19 28.08 -30.93
CA HIS A 234 -12.12 29.44 -30.41
C HIS A 234 -10.96 29.62 -29.44
N GLY A 235 -10.44 30.84 -29.35
CA GLY A 235 -9.33 31.19 -28.46
C GLY A 235 -9.81 31.79 -27.14
N VAL A 236 -9.24 31.30 -26.04
CA VAL A 236 -9.48 31.81 -24.68
C VAL A 236 -8.16 32.16 -23.99
N TYR A 237 -8.17 33.21 -23.18
CA TYR A 237 -7.07 33.56 -22.28
C TYR A 237 -7.39 33.11 -20.87
N HIS A 238 -6.38 32.57 -20.18
CA HIS A 238 -6.53 32.21 -18.78
C HIS A 238 -6.18 33.41 -17.89
N PRO A 239 -7.07 33.87 -16.98
CA PRO A 239 -6.83 35.08 -16.18
C PRO A 239 -5.51 35.05 -15.38
N ARG A 240 -5.12 33.85 -14.89
CA ARG A 240 -3.88 33.62 -14.13
C ARG A 240 -2.61 33.39 -14.99
N LYS A 241 -2.73 33.35 -16.32
CA LYS A 241 -1.60 33.17 -17.25
C LYS A 241 -1.73 34.18 -18.40
N PRO A 242 -1.57 35.48 -18.12
CA PRO A 242 -1.67 36.52 -19.13
C PRO A 242 -0.63 36.28 -20.24
N GLY A 243 -0.99 36.62 -21.49
CA GLY A 243 -0.14 36.46 -22.67
C GLY A 243 -0.04 35.03 -23.25
N LYS A 244 -0.81 34.05 -22.73
CA LYS A 244 -0.87 32.71 -23.30
C LYS A 244 -2.28 32.34 -23.73
N ILE A 245 -2.51 32.34 -25.04
CA ILE A 245 -3.77 31.86 -25.63
C ILE A 245 -3.88 30.33 -25.52
N ARG A 246 -5.11 29.84 -25.38
CA ARG A 246 -5.48 28.43 -25.60
C ARG A 246 -6.54 28.37 -26.67
N VAL A 247 -6.31 27.60 -27.72
CA VAL A 247 -7.34 27.29 -28.72
C VAL A 247 -8.08 26.03 -28.29
N VAL A 248 -9.39 26.17 -28.16
CA VAL A 248 -10.30 25.09 -27.77
C VAL A 248 -11.04 24.61 -29.01
N PHE A 249 -10.97 23.31 -29.27
CA PHE A 249 -11.69 22.63 -30.35
C PHE A 249 -12.97 22.02 -29.78
N ASP A 250 -14.12 22.43 -30.32
CA ASP A 250 -15.44 22.03 -29.83
C ASP A 250 -15.95 20.79 -30.58
N CYS A 251 -15.52 19.61 -30.14
CA CYS A 251 -15.99 18.33 -30.66
C CYS A 251 -17.41 17.96 -30.19
N GLY A 252 -17.99 18.70 -29.24
CA GLY A 252 -19.34 18.50 -28.72
C GLY A 252 -20.42 19.30 -29.46
N ALA A 253 -20.04 20.18 -30.39
CA ALA A 253 -20.98 20.97 -31.18
C ALA A 253 -21.92 20.04 -31.98
N LYS A 254 -23.22 20.08 -31.68
CA LYS A 254 -24.23 19.27 -32.39
C LYS A 254 -24.67 19.93 -33.69
N TYR A 255 -24.84 19.11 -34.72
CA TYR A 255 -25.44 19.49 -36.00
C TYR A 255 -26.20 18.30 -36.58
N GLY A 256 -27.43 18.52 -37.06
CA GLY A 256 -28.25 17.42 -37.58
C GLY A 256 -28.49 16.28 -36.58
N GLY A 257 -28.51 16.59 -35.27
CA GLY A 257 -28.75 15.61 -34.20
C GLY A 257 -27.52 14.87 -33.67
N ALA A 258 -26.33 15.06 -34.27
CA ALA A 258 -25.09 14.38 -33.86
C ALA A 258 -23.95 15.35 -33.59
N SER A 259 -22.97 14.94 -32.78
CA SER A 259 -21.67 15.57 -32.60
C SER A 259 -20.54 14.56 -32.83
N LEU A 260 -19.30 15.04 -32.95
CA LEU A 260 -18.13 14.15 -33.06
C LEU A 260 -17.96 13.29 -31.80
N ASN A 261 -18.20 13.86 -30.62
CA ASN A 261 -18.13 13.12 -29.35
C ASN A 261 -19.18 11.98 -29.26
N ASP A 262 -20.37 12.16 -29.85
CA ASP A 262 -21.42 11.13 -29.81
C ASP A 262 -21.01 9.85 -30.60
N VAL A 263 -20.18 10.01 -31.63
CA VAL A 263 -19.77 8.91 -32.53
C VAL A 263 -18.43 8.28 -32.17
N LEU A 264 -17.70 8.84 -31.20
CA LEU A 264 -16.43 8.30 -30.70
C LEU A 264 -16.66 7.48 -29.42
N LEU A 265 -15.83 6.47 -29.21
CA LEU A 265 -15.72 5.74 -27.95
C LEU A 265 -14.89 6.59 -26.97
N PRO A 266 -15.36 6.80 -25.72
CA PRO A 266 -14.65 7.61 -24.73
C PRO A 266 -13.37 6.94 -24.21
N GLY A 267 -13.33 5.61 -24.23
CA GLY A 267 -12.25 4.80 -23.68
C GLY A 267 -12.29 4.68 -22.15
N PRO A 268 -11.54 3.72 -21.58
CA PRO A 268 -11.52 3.47 -20.16
C PRO A 268 -10.83 4.61 -19.40
N ASN A 269 -11.29 4.88 -18.19
CA ASN A 269 -10.54 5.72 -17.26
C ASN A 269 -9.33 4.95 -16.73
N LEU A 270 -8.15 5.26 -17.29
CA LEU A 270 -6.85 4.70 -16.93
C LEU A 270 -6.15 5.42 -15.76
N MET A 271 -6.80 6.42 -15.14
CA MET A 271 -6.27 7.04 -13.92
C MET A 271 -6.40 6.08 -12.74
N ASN A 272 -5.35 5.99 -11.92
CA ASN A 272 -5.41 5.26 -10.66
C ASN A 272 -6.55 5.81 -9.81
N SER A 273 -7.40 4.94 -9.27
CA SER A 273 -8.38 5.37 -8.26
C SER A 273 -7.60 5.85 -7.04
N LEU A 274 -7.60 7.15 -6.79
CA LEU A 274 -7.13 7.69 -5.51
C LEU A 274 -8.16 7.26 -4.46
N GLN A 275 -7.90 6.17 -3.78
CA GLN A 275 -8.72 5.75 -2.64
C GLN A 275 -8.65 6.86 -1.57
N GLY A 276 -9.79 7.50 -1.28
CA GLY A 276 -9.90 8.55 -0.26
C GLY A 276 -10.64 9.82 -0.66
N THR A 277 -10.97 10.03 -1.94
CA THR A 277 -11.91 11.09 -2.33
C THR A 277 -13.27 10.49 -2.61
N ASN A 278 -14.15 10.50 -1.62
CA ASN A 278 -15.58 10.42 -1.90
C ASN A 278 -15.93 11.57 -2.83
N GLU A 279 -16.39 11.24 -4.04
CA GLU A 279 -17.03 12.19 -4.93
C GLU A 279 -18.24 12.79 -4.17
N ILE A 280 -18.24 14.11 -4.02
CA ILE A 280 -19.38 14.91 -3.56
C ILE A 280 -20.16 15.36 -4.80
#